data_AF-A0A8T7FPE8-F1
#
_entry.id   AF-A0A8T7FPE8-F1
#
_cell.length_a   1.000
_cell.length_b   1.000
_cell.length_c   1.000
_cell.angle_alpha   90.00
_cell.angle_beta   90.00
_cell.angle_gamma   90.00
#
_symmetry.space_group_name_H-M   'P 1'
#
loop_
_entity.id
_entity.type
_entity.pdbx_description
1 polymer ?
#
loop_
_entity_poly.entity_id
_entity_poly.type
_entity_poly.pdbx_seq_one_letter_code
_entity_poly.pdbx_strand_id
1 'polypeptide(L)'
;MERAQALAPTVSFEELFTDLSQGLQLGDEFNASTFIIAPAFWITPLVFFEKFDQDTMFLTFGARPANMSVIPGEIVPDALVRMLKALADPTRLKIMRYLTHESLTPSEIARRLQLRPPTVTHHLKELRLAGLVELSLMHEENRYTARKQTLDAVYENLNAFLQGEEIKETV
;
A
#
# COMPACT_ATOMS: atom_id res chain seq x y z
N MET A 1 -14.01 20.13 -2.60
CA MET A 1 -15.13 20.94 -2.09
C MET A 1 -15.79 21.71 -3.23
N GLU A 2 -15.07 22.55 -3.98
CA GLU A 2 -15.63 23.30 -5.13
C GLU A 2 -16.29 22.40 -6.19
N ARG A 3 -15.63 21.30 -6.60
CA ARG A 3 -16.22 20.32 -7.52
C ARG A 3 -17.55 19.72 -6.99
N ALA A 4 -17.61 19.41 -5.69
CA ALA A 4 -18.81 18.83 -5.07
C ALA A 4 -19.97 19.84 -5.05
N GLN A 5 -19.69 21.09 -4.72
CA GLN A 5 -20.68 22.18 -4.72
C GLN A 5 -21.17 22.51 -6.14
N ALA A 6 -20.29 22.43 -7.14
CA ALA A 6 -20.65 22.62 -8.55
C ALA A 6 -21.52 21.47 -9.09
N LEU A 7 -21.31 20.24 -8.62
CA LEU A 7 -22.09 19.06 -9.03
C LEU A 7 -23.44 18.95 -8.32
N ALA A 8 -23.54 19.42 -7.07
CA ALA A 8 -24.75 19.32 -6.26
C ALA A 8 -26.06 19.79 -6.93
N PRO A 9 -26.10 20.88 -7.73
CA PRO A 9 -27.32 21.26 -8.45
C PRO A 9 -27.57 20.47 -9.74
N THR A 10 -26.62 19.65 -10.19
CA THR A 10 -26.66 19.00 -11.53
C THR A 10 -26.87 17.49 -11.52
N VAL A 11 -26.64 16.81 -10.40
CA VAL A 11 -26.76 15.34 -10.27
C VAL A 11 -27.67 14.97 -9.10
N SER A 12 -28.17 13.74 -9.07
CA SER A 12 -28.96 13.28 -7.92
C SER A 12 -28.08 13.22 -6.66
N PHE A 13 -28.70 13.21 -5.48
CA PHE A 13 -27.98 13.00 -4.23
C PHE A 13 -27.24 11.66 -4.22
N GLU A 14 -27.84 10.59 -4.74
CA GLU A 14 -27.20 9.27 -4.80
C GLU A 14 -25.99 9.27 -5.74
N GLU A 15 -26.09 9.92 -6.89
CA GLU A 15 -24.98 10.08 -7.85
C GLU A 15 -23.85 10.91 -7.24
N LEU A 16 -24.19 12.05 -6.62
CA LEU A 16 -23.23 12.92 -5.94
C LEU A 16 -22.52 12.16 -4.82
N PHE A 17 -23.29 11.45 -3.99
CA PHE A 17 -22.75 10.66 -2.90
C PHE A 17 -21.84 9.56 -3.41
N THR A 18 -22.23 8.84 -4.45
CA THR A 18 -21.43 7.76 -5.05
C THR A 18 -20.11 8.30 -5.60
N ASP A 19 -20.10 9.45 -6.29
CA ASP A 19 -18.86 10.10 -6.77
C ASP A 19 -17.96 10.52 -5.60
N LEU A 20 -18.51 11.21 -4.60
CA LEU A 20 -17.75 11.73 -3.46
C LEU A 20 -17.19 10.63 -2.54
N SER A 21 -17.97 9.57 -2.33
CA SER A 21 -17.59 8.42 -1.51
C SER A 21 -16.68 7.42 -2.22
N GLN A 22 -16.35 7.67 -3.50
CA GLN A 22 -15.58 6.76 -4.35
C GLN A 22 -16.24 5.38 -4.54
N GLY A 23 -17.57 5.36 -4.72
CA GLY A 23 -18.31 4.18 -5.14
C GLY A 23 -19.18 3.52 -4.08
N LEU A 24 -19.46 4.18 -2.95
CA LEU A 24 -20.44 3.68 -1.99
C LEU A 24 -21.86 3.96 -2.50
N GLN A 25 -22.69 2.92 -2.55
CA GLN A 25 -24.11 3.05 -2.89
C GLN A 25 -24.93 3.13 -1.62
N LEU A 26 -25.97 3.98 -1.62
CA LEU A 26 -26.89 4.11 -0.50
C LEU A 26 -27.82 2.90 -0.46
N GLY A 27 -27.87 2.21 0.68
CA GLY A 27 -28.86 1.17 0.99
C GLY A 27 -30.02 1.71 1.84
N ASP A 28 -30.98 0.84 2.16
CA ASP A 28 -32.19 1.19 2.93
C ASP A 28 -31.90 1.76 4.34
N GLU A 29 -30.71 1.50 4.86
CA GLU A 29 -30.19 2.05 6.12
C GLU A 29 -29.98 3.57 6.11
N PHE A 30 -29.95 4.18 4.91
CA PHE A 30 -29.79 5.62 4.70
C PHE A 30 -31.13 6.38 4.60
N ASN A 31 -32.07 6.10 5.51
CA ASN A 31 -33.36 6.79 5.55
C ASN A 31 -33.31 8.01 6.50
N ALA A 32 -33.12 9.21 5.93
CA ALA A 32 -33.12 10.50 6.61
C ALA A 32 -33.65 11.59 5.66
N SER A 33 -34.26 12.65 6.21
CA SER A 33 -34.74 13.78 5.41
C SER A 33 -33.65 14.84 5.18
N THR A 34 -32.61 14.85 6.03
CA THR A 34 -31.46 15.76 5.95
C THR A 34 -30.14 14.99 5.99
N PHE A 35 -29.22 15.34 5.09
CA PHE A 35 -27.86 14.80 5.05
C PHE A 35 -26.83 15.90 5.20
N ILE A 36 -25.94 15.75 6.17
CA ILE A 36 -24.76 16.60 6.32
C ILE A 36 -23.56 15.82 5.78
N ILE A 37 -23.03 16.25 4.65
CA ILE A 37 -21.89 15.62 4.00
C ILE A 37 -20.62 16.45 4.25
N ALA A 38 -19.63 15.87 4.93
CA ALA A 38 -18.39 16.54 5.28
C ALA A 38 -17.16 15.77 4.75
N PRO A 39 -16.30 16.40 3.93
CA PRO A 39 -15.04 15.80 3.52
C PRO A 39 -14.07 15.77 4.70
N ALA A 40 -13.37 14.66 4.86
CA ALA A 40 -12.32 14.52 5.86
C ALA A 40 -11.03 14.01 5.20
N PHE A 41 -9.93 14.70 5.48
CA PHE A 41 -8.62 14.41 4.90
C PHE A 41 -8.05 13.08 5.44
N TRP A 42 -8.15 12.86 6.75
CA TRP A 42 -7.47 11.76 7.44
C TRP A 42 -8.10 10.40 7.25
N ILE A 43 -9.38 10.36 6.86
CA ILE A 43 -10.13 9.10 6.80
C ILE A 43 -10.03 8.43 5.42
N THR A 44 -9.38 9.04 4.41
CA THR A 44 -9.30 8.45 3.07
C THR A 44 -8.71 7.03 3.06
N PRO A 45 -9.37 6.05 2.41
CA PRO A 45 -10.58 6.15 1.56
C PRO A 45 -11.91 5.83 2.28
N LEU A 46 -11.93 5.77 3.61
CA LEU A 46 -13.10 5.36 4.39
C LEU A 46 -14.25 6.38 4.32
N VAL A 47 -15.45 5.85 4.54
CA VAL A 47 -16.68 6.59 4.78
C VAL A 47 -17.22 6.20 6.15
N PHE A 48 -17.56 7.19 6.97
CA PHE A 48 -18.29 6.97 8.22
C PHE A 48 -19.63 7.67 8.14
N PHE A 49 -20.67 7.00 8.62
CA PHE A 49 -22.02 7.53 8.70
C PHE A 49 -22.58 7.30 10.10
N GLU A 50 -23.22 8.31 10.64
CA GLU A 50 -23.86 8.27 11.95
C GLU A 50 -25.20 9.00 11.87
N LYS A 51 -26.21 8.47 12.57
CA LYS A 51 -27.46 9.20 12.76
C LYS A 51 -27.25 10.24 13.85
N PHE A 52 -27.42 11.50 13.48
CA PHE A 52 -27.36 12.60 14.44
C PHE A 52 -28.65 12.68 15.25
N ASP A 53 -29.78 12.49 14.58
CA ASP A 53 -31.12 12.37 15.16
C ASP A 53 -32.04 11.51 14.26
N GLN A 54 -33.37 11.60 14.43
CA GLN A 54 -34.35 10.83 13.65
C GLN A 54 -34.41 11.22 12.17
N ASP A 55 -34.05 12.46 11.85
CA ASP A 55 -34.24 13.08 10.53
C ASP A 55 -32.93 13.45 9.85
N THR A 56 -31.82 13.47 10.60
CA THR A 56 -30.51 13.95 10.14
C THR A 56 -29.45 12.88 10.22
N MET A 57 -28.73 12.68 9.12
CA MET A 57 -27.57 11.82 9.05
C MET A 57 -26.30 12.61 8.76
N PHE A 58 -25.25 12.30 9.51
CA PHE A 58 -23.94 12.88 9.32
C PHE A 58 -23.07 11.87 8.57
N LEU A 59 -22.51 12.32 7.45
CA LEU A 59 -21.71 11.50 6.58
C LEU A 59 -20.34 12.13 6.34
N THR A 60 -19.30 11.41 6.69
CA THR A 60 -17.91 11.81 6.42
C THR A 60 -17.28 10.89 5.41
N PHE A 61 -16.60 11.47 4.43
CA PHE A 61 -15.92 10.69 3.39
C PHE A 61 -14.48 11.17 3.22
N GLY A 62 -13.62 10.23 2.85
CA GLY A 62 -12.22 10.49 2.57
C GLY A 62 -12.00 11.41 1.37
N ALA A 63 -11.48 12.62 1.60
CA ALA A 63 -11.26 13.61 0.55
C ALA A 63 -9.78 14.00 0.32
N ARG A 64 -8.82 13.19 0.77
CA ARG A 64 -7.39 13.42 0.49
C ARG A 64 -7.10 13.28 -1.01
N PRO A 65 -6.53 14.31 -1.66
CA PRO A 65 -6.11 14.22 -3.05
C PRO A 65 -5.10 13.09 -3.28
N ALA A 66 -5.21 12.41 -4.42
CA ALA A 66 -4.32 11.30 -4.77
C ALA A 66 -2.83 11.72 -4.85
N ASN A 67 -2.57 13.00 -5.12
CA ASN A 67 -1.24 13.60 -5.20
C ASN A 67 -0.74 14.23 -3.88
N MET A 68 -1.47 14.06 -2.77
CA MET A 68 -1.13 14.68 -1.49
C MET A 68 -0.72 13.62 -0.46
N SER A 69 0.49 13.76 0.07
CA SER A 69 0.98 12.93 1.17
C SER A 69 0.15 13.15 2.44
N VAL A 70 -0.01 12.09 3.23
CA VAL A 70 -0.61 12.15 4.58
C VAL A 70 0.28 12.98 5.52
N ILE A 71 1.58 13.02 5.23
CA ILE A 71 2.58 13.77 5.99
C ILE A 71 2.95 15.00 5.15
N PRO A 72 2.77 16.24 5.65
CA PRO A 72 3.22 17.44 4.96
C PRO A 72 4.73 17.37 4.69
N GLY A 73 5.17 17.69 3.46
CA GLY A 73 6.58 17.76 3.10
C GLY A 73 6.98 16.81 1.97
N GLU A 74 8.18 16.25 2.08
CA GLU A 74 8.83 15.45 1.03
C GLU A 74 8.09 14.14 0.74
N ILE A 75 8.10 13.77 -0.54
CA ILE A 75 7.51 12.51 -1.01
C ILE A 75 8.46 11.38 -0.60
N VAL A 76 8.00 10.49 0.28
CA VAL A 76 8.71 9.24 0.56
C VAL A 76 8.54 8.31 -0.65
N PRO A 77 9.62 7.83 -1.29
CA PRO A 77 9.48 6.97 -2.46
C PRO A 77 8.78 5.66 -2.12
N ASP A 78 7.72 5.34 -2.86
CA ASP A 78 6.96 4.11 -2.64
C ASP A 78 7.83 2.85 -2.77
N ALA A 79 8.83 2.88 -3.67
CA ALA A 79 9.79 1.78 -3.81
C ALA A 79 10.60 1.56 -2.52
N LEU A 80 11.10 2.64 -1.91
CA LEU A 80 11.81 2.59 -0.65
C LEU A 80 10.91 2.04 0.47
N VAL A 81 9.67 2.52 0.56
CA VAL A 81 8.69 2.02 1.54
C VAL A 81 8.41 0.52 1.35
N ARG A 82 8.20 0.06 0.11
CA ARG A 82 7.97 -1.37 -0.19
C ARG A 82 9.17 -2.23 0.20
N MET A 83 10.38 -1.80 -0.12
CA MET A 83 11.60 -2.53 0.23
C MET A 83 11.80 -2.61 1.75
N LEU A 84 11.63 -1.50 2.47
CA LEU A 84 11.73 -1.48 3.93
C LEU A 84 10.66 -2.34 4.59
N LYS A 85 9.40 -2.29 4.12
CA LYS A 85 8.32 -3.17 4.60
C LYS A 85 8.62 -4.65 4.37
N ALA A 86 9.18 -5.00 3.22
CA ALA A 86 9.58 -6.38 2.93
C ALA A 86 10.76 -6.82 3.81
N LEU A 87 11.69 -5.94 4.14
CA LEU A 87 12.82 -6.26 5.03
C LEU A 87 12.46 -6.25 6.52
N ALA A 88 11.39 -5.57 6.93
CA ALA A 88 10.90 -5.51 8.31
C ALA A 88 10.20 -6.79 8.78
N ASP A 89 10.76 -7.97 8.47
CA ASP A 89 10.31 -9.27 8.94
C ASP A 89 11.51 -10.19 9.23
N PRO A 90 11.58 -10.82 10.41
CA PRO A 90 12.74 -11.61 10.82
C PRO A 90 12.98 -12.84 9.94
N THR A 91 11.93 -13.44 9.40
CA THR A 91 12.05 -14.60 8.50
C THR A 91 12.60 -14.17 7.15
N ARG A 92 12.07 -13.08 6.57
CA ARG A 92 12.56 -12.50 5.31
C ARG A 92 14.01 -12.06 5.41
N LEU A 93 14.45 -11.48 6.53
CA LEU A 93 15.88 -11.17 6.74
C LEU A 93 16.76 -12.43 6.73
N LYS A 94 16.33 -13.53 7.35
CA LYS A 94 17.07 -14.80 7.29
C LYS A 94 17.09 -15.39 5.88
N ILE A 95 15.97 -15.32 5.15
CA ILE A 95 15.90 -15.74 3.74
C ILE A 95 16.89 -14.92 2.91
N MET A 96 16.85 -13.59 3.02
CA MET A 96 17.78 -12.69 2.32
C MET A 96 19.23 -13.03 2.64
N ARG A 97 19.55 -13.28 3.93
CA ARG A 97 20.91 -13.69 4.33
C ARG A 97 21.37 -14.92 3.57
N TYR A 98 20.55 -15.96 3.41
CA TYR A 98 20.92 -17.13 2.61
C TYR A 98 21.06 -16.78 1.12
N LEU A 99 20.07 -16.07 0.57
CA LEU A 99 20.01 -15.74 -0.86
C LEU A 99 21.12 -14.77 -1.33
N THR A 100 21.76 -14.06 -0.40
CA THR A 100 22.92 -13.19 -0.70
C THR A 100 24.20 -14.00 -0.95
N HIS A 101 24.25 -15.25 -0.47
CA HIS A 101 25.44 -16.11 -0.57
C HIS A 101 25.30 -17.17 -1.66
N GLU A 102 24.09 -17.66 -1.92
CA GLU A 102 23.83 -18.75 -2.86
C GLU A 102 22.40 -18.68 -3.43
N SER A 103 22.19 -19.29 -4.59
CA SER A 103 20.87 -19.43 -5.19
C SER A 103 20.17 -20.65 -4.60
N LEU A 104 18.91 -20.53 -4.15
CA LEU A 104 18.18 -21.60 -3.44
C LEU A 104 16.75 -21.79 -3.94
N THR A 105 16.25 -23.02 -3.85
CA THR A 105 14.83 -23.32 -4.07
C THR A 105 13.99 -23.04 -2.82
N PRO A 106 12.67 -22.82 -2.95
CA PRO A 106 11.77 -22.67 -1.80
C PRO A 106 11.87 -23.83 -0.81
N SER A 107 12.03 -25.06 -1.31
CA SER A 107 12.17 -26.27 -0.49
C SER A 107 13.47 -26.30 0.32
N GLU A 108 14.59 -25.87 -0.26
CA GLU A 108 15.87 -25.76 0.45
C GLU A 108 15.81 -24.73 1.57
N ILE A 109 15.20 -23.57 1.31
CA ILE A 109 15.01 -22.50 2.29
C ILE A 109 14.08 -22.97 3.41
N ALA A 110 12.97 -23.64 3.08
CA ALA A 110 12.02 -24.19 4.05
C ALA A 110 12.69 -25.18 5.01
N ARG A 111 13.53 -26.08 4.47
CA ARG A 111 14.31 -27.03 5.28
C ARG A 111 15.26 -26.33 6.24
N ARG A 112 16.01 -25.31 5.78
CA ARG A 112 16.98 -24.58 6.61
C ARG A 112 16.32 -23.78 7.73
N LEU A 113 15.16 -23.19 7.45
CA LEU A 113 14.42 -22.38 8.41
C LEU A 113 13.45 -23.19 9.28
N GLN A 114 13.30 -24.49 9.00
CA GLN A 114 12.30 -25.36 9.64
C GLN A 114 10.88 -24.80 9.50
N LEU A 115 10.56 -24.29 8.31
CA LEU A 115 9.27 -23.70 7.98
C LEU A 115 8.51 -24.58 6.98
N ARG A 116 7.19 -24.37 6.90
CA ARG A 116 6.37 -25.01 5.86
C ARG A 116 6.64 -24.34 4.51
N PRO A 117 6.70 -25.11 3.40
CA PRO A 117 6.95 -24.55 2.07
C PRO A 117 6.01 -23.39 1.67
N PRO A 118 4.69 -23.42 1.96
CA PRO A 118 3.81 -22.28 1.65
C PRO A 118 4.22 -20.98 2.34
N THR A 119 4.74 -21.05 3.57
CA THR A 119 5.25 -19.88 4.31
C THR A 119 6.44 -19.27 3.60
N VAL A 120 7.38 -20.10 3.13
CA VAL A 120 8.55 -19.63 2.38
C VAL A 120 8.14 -19.03 1.03
N THR A 121 7.24 -19.68 0.29
CA THR A 121 6.74 -19.13 -0.99
C THR A 121 6.04 -17.78 -0.79
N HIS A 122 5.27 -17.62 0.28
CA HIS A 122 4.69 -16.32 0.65
C HIS A 122 5.78 -15.27 0.88
N HIS A 123 6.80 -15.56 1.68
CA HIS A 123 7.91 -14.63 1.92
C HIS A 123 8.69 -14.29 0.65
N LEU A 124 8.95 -15.27 -0.22
CA LEU A 124 9.64 -15.06 -1.49
C LEU A 124 8.81 -14.20 -2.45
N LYS A 125 7.49 -14.34 -2.45
CA LYS A 125 6.58 -13.48 -3.21
C LYS A 125 6.70 -12.03 -2.75
N GLU A 126 6.64 -11.77 -1.45
CA GLU A 126 6.77 -10.42 -0.89
C GLU A 126 8.14 -9.79 -1.21
N LEU A 127 9.22 -10.58 -1.06
CA LEU A 127 10.57 -10.14 -1.43
C LEU A 127 10.70 -9.87 -2.94
N ARG A 128 10.02 -10.65 -3.78
CA ARG A 128 10.02 -10.47 -5.23
C ARG A 128 9.24 -9.23 -5.65
N LEU A 129 8.07 -8.99 -5.04
CA LEU A 129 7.28 -7.77 -5.27
C LEU A 129 8.03 -6.51 -4.85
N ALA A 130 8.90 -6.61 -3.84
CA ALA A 130 9.82 -5.55 -3.44
C ALA A 130 11.08 -5.44 -4.32
N GLY A 131 11.26 -6.31 -5.32
CA GLY A 131 12.42 -6.30 -6.20
C GLY A 131 13.73 -6.77 -5.58
N LEU A 132 13.70 -7.33 -4.35
CA LEU A 132 14.89 -7.72 -3.58
C LEU A 132 15.48 -9.06 -3.99
N VAL A 133 14.69 -9.90 -4.67
CA VAL A 133 15.11 -11.21 -5.17
C VAL A 133 14.72 -11.40 -6.63
N GLU A 134 15.49 -12.23 -7.32
CA GLU A 134 15.19 -12.72 -8.67
C GLU A 134 14.85 -14.21 -8.64
N LEU A 135 14.30 -14.73 -9.74
CA LEU A 135 13.83 -16.11 -9.91
C LEU A 135 14.37 -16.60 -11.23
N SER A 136 15.19 -17.64 -11.19
CA SER A 136 15.68 -18.34 -12.36
C SER A 136 14.78 -19.54 -12.64
N LEU A 137 14.21 -19.55 -13.85
CA LEU A 137 13.41 -20.67 -14.39
C LEU A 137 14.25 -21.58 -15.32
N MET A 138 15.58 -21.39 -15.33
CA MET A 138 16.50 -22.09 -16.24
C MET A 138 16.88 -23.50 -15.75
N HIS A 139 16.48 -23.86 -14.53
CA HIS A 139 16.78 -25.16 -13.91
C HIS A 139 15.48 -25.97 -13.78
N GLU A 140 15.60 -27.28 -13.54
CA GLU A 140 14.44 -28.16 -13.28
C GLU A 140 13.58 -27.66 -12.11
N GLU A 141 14.18 -26.97 -11.15
CA GLU A 141 13.50 -26.33 -10.03
C GLU A 141 13.72 -24.81 -10.03
N ASN A 142 12.65 -24.07 -9.72
CA ASN A 142 12.67 -22.62 -9.57
C ASN A 142 13.64 -22.18 -8.45
N ARG A 143 14.69 -21.45 -8.80
CA ARG A 143 15.70 -20.95 -7.83
C ARG A 143 15.62 -19.45 -7.65
N TYR A 144 15.80 -18.99 -6.42
CA TYR A 144 15.83 -17.59 -6.05
C TYR A 144 17.25 -17.15 -5.71
N THR A 145 17.56 -15.88 -6.00
CA THR A 145 18.84 -15.23 -5.65
C THR A 145 18.56 -13.81 -5.20
N ALA A 146 19.35 -13.26 -4.26
CA ALA A 146 19.21 -11.86 -3.87
C ALA A 146 19.76 -10.93 -4.97
N ARG A 147 19.02 -9.85 -5.26
CA ARG A 147 19.49 -8.78 -6.16
C ARG A 147 20.37 -7.82 -5.37
N LYS A 148 21.69 -8.09 -5.34
CA LYS A 148 22.67 -7.34 -4.53
C LYS A 148 22.67 -5.84 -4.84
N GLN A 149 22.63 -5.45 -6.11
CA GLN A 149 22.57 -4.03 -6.48
C GLN A 149 21.32 -3.33 -5.91
N THR A 150 20.19 -4.05 -5.84
CA THR A 150 18.96 -3.50 -5.26
C THR A 150 19.08 -3.37 -3.75
N LEU A 151 19.76 -4.28 -3.06
CA LEU A 151 20.04 -4.16 -1.62
C LEU A 151 20.91 -2.94 -1.31
N ASP A 152 21.95 -2.70 -2.10
CA ASP A 152 22.82 -1.53 -1.94
C ASP A 152 22.00 -0.24 -2.16
N ALA A 153 21.14 -0.23 -3.18
CA ALA A 153 20.22 0.88 -3.46
C ALA A 153 19.23 1.15 -2.31
N VAL A 154 18.81 0.15 -1.52
CA VAL A 154 17.97 0.40 -0.33
C VAL A 154 18.70 1.27 0.68
N TYR A 155 19.95 0.94 0.97
CA TYR A 155 20.75 1.69 1.94
C TYR A 155 21.06 3.10 1.42
N GLU A 156 21.47 3.23 0.16
CA GLU A 156 21.76 4.51 -0.46
C GLU A 156 20.52 5.41 -0.52
N ASN A 157 19.38 4.88 -0.96
CA ASN A 157 18.13 5.66 -1.06
C ASN A 157 17.59 6.05 0.31
N LEU A 158 17.71 5.18 1.33
CA LEU A 158 17.35 5.54 2.69
C LEU A 158 18.25 6.66 3.22
N ASN A 159 19.56 6.55 3.00
CA ASN A 159 20.50 7.57 3.45
C ASN A 159 20.26 8.90 2.72
N ALA A 160 20.11 8.89 1.39
CA ALA A 160 19.79 10.07 0.59
C ALA A 160 18.51 10.74 1.08
N PHE A 161 17.43 9.97 1.27
CA PHE A 161 16.17 10.50 1.81
C PHE A 161 16.35 11.14 3.20
N LEU A 162 17.12 10.51 4.10
CA LEU A 162 17.38 11.07 5.44
C LEU A 162 18.25 12.32 5.43
N GLN A 163 19.05 12.54 4.37
CA GLN A 163 19.88 13.72 4.18
C GLN A 163 19.19 14.82 3.35
N GLY A 164 17.98 14.58 2.83
CA GLY A 164 17.26 15.52 1.95
C GLY A 164 17.81 15.59 0.53
N GLU A 165 18.46 14.53 0.05
CA GLU A 165 19.00 14.42 -1.30
C GLU A 165 17.97 13.80 -2.27
N GLU A 166 18.05 14.14 -3.57
CA GLU A 166 17.21 13.50 -4.59
C GLU A 166 17.47 11.99 -4.66
N ILE A 167 16.40 11.20 -4.53
CA ILE A 167 16.46 9.74 -4.61
C ILE A 167 16.65 9.32 -6.06
N LYS A 168 17.68 8.53 -6.33
CA LYS A 168 17.94 7.97 -7.66
C LYS A 168 16.92 6.87 -7.94
N GLU A 169 16.06 7.08 -8.93
CA GLU A 169 15.18 6.02 -9.43
C GLU A 169 16.03 4.84 -9.91
N THR A 170 15.90 3.69 -9.24
CA THR A 170 16.58 2.46 -9.62
C THR A 170 15.73 1.74 -10.67
N VAL A 171 16.34 1.42 -11.82
CA VAL A 171 15.75 0.69 -12.96
C VAL A 171 15.45 -0.78 -12.62
#